data_AF-A0A1C6NEG3-F1
#
_entry.id   AF-A0A1C6NEG3-F1
#
_cell.length_a   1.000
_cell.length_b   1.000
_cell.length_c   1.000
_cell.angle_alpha   90.00
_cell.angle_beta   90.00
_cell.angle_gamma   90.00
#
_symmetry.space_group_name_H-M   'P 1'
#
loop_
_entity.id
_entity.type
_entity.pdbx_description
1 polymer ?
#
loop_
_entity_poly.entity_id
_entity_poly.type
_entity_poly.pdbx_seq_one_letter_code
_entity_poly.pdbx_strand_id
1 'polypeptide(L)'
;MGAAQHRNEAEPDVLASGREGPGVRERWDALPALLRRGVLGSAALALLAAGGYAVAGQPGPSAPTRAAPPAGTETHGTGAPRHPQHPAQAARITFRGLELGDRRRRTFTIELHAAATSPLKLTRVSQNYEGLRVGLSAPGPVRVRPGGAKHVKVTARITSCDRLPLRARSPFLDVTLGNELGPFELSVIPGERYTRALTHAFRTLCGPSTADSLPNP
;
A
#
# COMPACT_ATOMS: atom_id res chain seq x y z
N MET A 1 -30.26 -58.27 11.58
CA MET A 1 -30.90 -57.05 11.04
C MET A 1 -30.79 -55.99 12.13
N GLY A 2 -29.90 -55.00 12.17
CA GLY A 2 -29.05 -54.39 11.14
C GLY A 2 -29.41 -52.91 10.98
N ALA A 3 -28.94 -52.03 11.88
CA ALA A 3 -28.82 -50.58 11.69
C ALA A 3 -28.02 -50.01 12.89
N ALA A 4 -26.72 -49.77 12.77
CA ALA A 4 -26.05 -48.67 12.08
C ALA A 4 -25.86 -47.45 13.00
N GLN A 5 -24.66 -47.43 13.56
CA GLN A 5 -24.02 -46.36 14.30
C GLN A 5 -23.67 -45.20 13.36
N HIS A 6 -24.13 -44.00 13.66
CA HIS A 6 -23.64 -42.78 13.01
C HIS A 6 -23.09 -41.80 14.04
N ARG A 7 -21.76 -41.84 14.12
CA ARG A 7 -20.86 -40.79 14.57
C ARG A 7 -20.95 -39.68 13.51
N ASN A 8 -21.35 -38.46 13.89
CA ASN A 8 -21.22 -37.28 13.03
C ASN A 8 -20.26 -36.31 13.70
N GLU A 9 -19.02 -36.37 13.22
CA GLU A 9 -17.98 -35.37 13.37
C GLU A 9 -18.39 -34.14 12.55
N ALA A 10 -18.56 -32.99 13.20
CA ALA A 10 -18.77 -31.72 12.54
C ALA A 10 -17.39 -31.13 12.18
N GLU A 11 -16.94 -31.45 10.97
CA GLU A 11 -15.83 -30.83 10.27
C GLU A 11 -16.18 -29.36 9.90
N PRO A 12 -15.22 -28.42 9.88
CA PRO A 12 -15.50 -26.99 9.90
C PRO A 12 -16.03 -26.45 8.57
N ASP A 13 -17.02 -25.57 8.70
CA ASP A 13 -17.56 -24.75 7.61
C ASP A 13 -16.49 -23.77 7.10
N VAL A 14 -15.78 -24.19 6.05
CA VAL A 14 -14.92 -23.32 5.26
C VAL A 14 -15.83 -22.39 4.46
N LEU A 15 -16.02 -21.17 4.98
CA LEU A 15 -16.67 -20.08 4.26
C LEU A 15 -15.81 -19.72 3.05
N ALA A 16 -16.11 -20.37 1.93
CA ALA A 16 -15.64 -20.03 0.60
C ALA A 16 -16.00 -18.57 0.30
N SER A 17 -14.97 -17.74 0.24
CA SER A 17 -15.06 -16.34 -0.18
C SER A 17 -15.54 -16.30 -1.63
N GLY A 18 -16.85 -16.08 -1.81
CA GLY A 18 -17.48 -15.94 -3.12
C GLY A 18 -16.79 -14.88 -3.98
N ARG A 19 -16.13 -15.34 -5.04
CA ARG A 19 -15.79 -14.54 -6.22
C ARG A 19 -15.66 -15.43 -7.45
N GLU A 20 -16.74 -16.09 -7.84
CA GLU A 20 -16.85 -16.70 -9.17
C GLU A 20 -17.51 -15.70 -10.11
N GLY A 21 -16.68 -14.82 -10.68
CA GLY A 21 -17.00 -14.14 -11.93
C GLY A 21 -16.14 -14.78 -13.02
N PRO A 22 -16.64 -14.92 -14.26
CA PRO A 22 -15.93 -15.62 -15.32
C PRO A 22 -14.54 -15.00 -15.54
N GLY A 23 -13.55 -15.87 -15.71
CA GLY A 23 -12.16 -15.48 -15.92
C GLY A 23 -12.04 -14.54 -17.12
N VAL A 24 -11.05 -13.67 -17.11
CA VAL A 24 -10.81 -12.73 -18.23
C VAL A 24 -10.75 -13.49 -19.55
N ARG A 25 -10.17 -14.71 -19.56
CA ARG A 25 -10.09 -15.61 -20.73
C ARG A 25 -11.46 -16.08 -21.26
N GLU A 26 -12.42 -16.44 -20.40
CA GLU A 26 -13.77 -16.84 -20.84
C GLU A 26 -14.54 -15.67 -21.47
N ARG A 27 -14.29 -14.45 -20.99
CA ARG A 27 -14.82 -13.23 -21.62
C ARG A 27 -14.24 -12.94 -23.00
N TRP A 28 -13.02 -13.39 -23.28
CA TRP A 28 -12.42 -13.29 -24.62
C TRP A 28 -13.04 -14.29 -25.58
N ASP A 29 -13.40 -15.48 -25.10
CA ASP A 29 -14.00 -16.50 -25.96
C ASP A 29 -15.45 -16.19 -26.35
N ALA A 30 -16.15 -15.41 -25.54
CA ALA A 30 -17.52 -14.95 -25.82
C ALA A 30 -17.62 -13.84 -26.90
N LEU A 31 -16.50 -13.31 -27.42
CA LEU A 31 -16.51 -12.23 -28.41
C LEU A 31 -16.70 -12.76 -29.85
N PRO A 32 -17.61 -12.16 -30.66
CA PRO A 32 -17.78 -12.49 -32.07
C PRO A 32 -16.47 -12.34 -32.86
N ALA A 33 -16.19 -13.25 -33.80
CA ALA A 33 -14.94 -13.28 -34.56
C ALA A 33 -14.62 -11.98 -35.31
N LEU A 34 -15.65 -11.20 -35.67
CA LEU A 34 -15.53 -9.89 -36.31
C LEU A 34 -14.96 -8.82 -35.36
N LEU A 35 -15.33 -8.85 -34.07
CA LEU A 35 -14.81 -7.95 -33.03
C LEU A 35 -13.37 -8.30 -32.65
N ARG A 36 -13.00 -9.59 -32.65
CA ARG A 36 -11.60 -10.02 -32.42
C ARG A 36 -10.64 -9.46 -33.48
N ARG A 37 -11.08 -9.36 -34.74
CA ARG A 37 -10.29 -8.80 -35.85
C ARG A 37 -10.13 -7.28 -35.76
N GLY A 38 -11.13 -6.56 -35.25
CA GLY A 38 -11.06 -5.12 -35.04
C GLY A 38 -10.05 -4.69 -33.96
N VAL A 39 -9.94 -5.47 -32.87
CA VAL A 39 -9.01 -5.19 -31.76
C VAL A 39 -7.55 -5.42 -32.16
N LEU A 40 -7.27 -6.37 -33.07
CA LEU A 40 -5.91 -6.58 -33.59
C LEU A 40 -5.48 -5.47 -34.56
N GLY A 41 -6.41 -4.89 -35.32
CA GLY A 41 -6.11 -3.79 -36.24
C GLY A 41 -5.71 -2.49 -35.53
N SER A 42 -6.34 -2.17 -34.40
CA SER A 42 -6.03 -0.95 -33.63
C SER A 42 -4.68 -1.02 -32.90
N ALA A 43 -4.24 -2.22 -32.48
CA ALA A 43 -2.92 -2.41 -31.87
C ALA A 43 -1.76 -2.16 -32.86
N ALA A 44 -1.94 -2.49 -34.15
CA ALA A 44 -0.92 -2.27 -35.17
C ALA A 44 -0.72 -0.77 -35.51
N LEU A 45 -1.81 0.02 -35.53
CA LEU A 45 -1.75 1.47 -35.76
C LEU A 45 -1.11 2.24 -34.59
N ALA A 46 -1.32 1.80 -33.35
CA ALA A 46 -0.68 2.41 -32.19
C ALA A 46 0.84 2.17 -32.13
N LEU A 47 1.31 1.00 -32.59
CA LEU A 47 2.74 0.70 -32.67
C LEU A 47 3.45 1.51 -33.78
N LEU A 48 2.77 1.80 -34.90
CA LEU A 48 3.32 2.65 -35.96
C LEU A 48 3.38 4.14 -35.57
N ALA A 49 2.45 4.64 -34.77
CA ALA A 49 2.50 6.00 -34.24
C ALA A 49 3.60 6.19 -33.16
N ALA A 50 3.92 5.15 -32.37
CA ALA A 50 5.01 5.18 -31.39
C ALA A 50 6.41 5.02 -32.03
N GLY A 51 6.52 4.34 -33.18
CA GLY A 51 7.80 4.18 -33.90
C GLY A 51 8.31 5.45 -34.59
N GLY A 52 7.43 6.37 -34.95
CA GLY A 52 7.79 7.61 -35.65
C GLY A 52 8.54 8.66 -34.80
N TYR A 53 8.41 8.60 -33.47
CA TYR A 53 9.06 9.57 -32.56
C TYR A 53 10.46 9.16 -32.10
N ALA A 54 10.95 7.98 -32.48
CA ALA A 54 12.24 7.45 -32.03
C ALA A 54 13.41 7.67 -33.01
N VAL A 55 13.24 8.43 -34.10
CA VAL A 55 14.25 8.59 -35.17
C VAL A 55 14.90 9.99 -35.21
N ALA A 56 14.59 10.89 -34.26
CA ALA A 56 15.14 12.27 -34.26
C ALA A 56 16.08 12.59 -33.09
N GLY A 57 16.70 11.60 -32.45
CA GLY A 57 17.55 11.84 -31.27
C GLY A 57 18.64 10.79 -31.05
N GLN A 58 19.53 10.59 -32.02
CA GLN A 58 20.81 9.92 -31.77
C GLN A 58 21.93 10.98 -31.61
N PRO A 59 22.39 11.27 -30.38
CA PRO A 59 23.72 11.85 -30.19
C PRO A 59 24.75 10.84 -30.68
N GLY A 60 25.61 11.29 -31.61
CA GLY A 60 26.56 10.43 -32.29
C GLY A 60 27.55 9.73 -31.34
N PRO A 61 28.00 8.51 -31.69
CA PRO A 61 29.06 7.82 -30.96
C PRO A 61 30.41 8.49 -31.23
N SER A 62 30.94 9.20 -30.23
CA SER A 62 32.34 9.65 -30.24
C SER A 62 33.25 8.43 -30.10
N ALA A 63 34.02 8.16 -31.14
CA ALA A 63 35.03 7.11 -31.22
C ALA A 63 36.13 7.24 -30.14
N PRO A 64 36.88 6.16 -29.85
CA PRO A 64 37.73 6.04 -28.67
C PRO A 64 39.19 6.49 -28.90
N THR A 65 39.89 6.65 -27.78
CA THR A 65 41.37 6.65 -27.59
C THR A 65 42.07 8.01 -27.48
N ARG A 66 42.49 8.33 -26.24
CA ARG A 66 43.85 8.83 -26.01
C ARG A 66 44.40 8.20 -24.72
N ALA A 67 45.62 7.67 -24.85
CA ALA A 67 46.34 6.82 -23.92
C ALA A 67 46.59 7.44 -22.53
N ALA A 68 46.70 6.55 -21.54
CA ALA A 68 47.09 6.81 -20.16
C ALA A 68 48.56 7.26 -19.99
N PRO A 69 48.90 7.80 -18.81
CA PRO A 69 50.11 7.35 -18.10
C PRO A 69 49.78 6.66 -16.76
N PRO A 70 50.69 5.81 -16.23
CA PRO A 70 50.37 4.79 -15.24
C PRO A 70 50.63 5.24 -13.79
N ALA A 71 50.27 4.32 -12.87
CA ALA A 71 50.63 4.26 -11.45
C ALA A 71 49.73 5.02 -10.48
N GLY A 72 48.73 4.29 -10.01
CA GLY A 72 48.02 4.55 -8.78
C GLY A 72 47.07 3.39 -8.54
N THR A 73 47.56 2.30 -7.95
CA THR A 73 46.70 1.32 -7.28
C THR A 73 46.04 2.00 -6.10
N GLU A 74 45.05 2.83 -6.37
CA GLU A 74 44.13 3.30 -5.38
C GLU A 74 42.95 2.34 -5.38
N THR A 75 43.07 1.35 -4.50
CA THR A 75 41.95 0.65 -3.89
C THR A 75 41.12 1.68 -3.11
N HIS A 76 40.49 2.62 -3.82
CA HIS A 76 39.63 3.63 -3.24
C HIS A 76 38.26 2.99 -3.01
N GLY A 77 38.16 2.30 -1.88
CA GLY A 77 36.90 2.15 -1.18
C GLY A 77 36.39 3.53 -0.80
N THR A 78 35.81 4.26 -1.77
CA THR A 78 35.30 5.60 -1.55
C THR A 78 33.86 5.50 -1.07
N GLY A 79 33.71 5.10 0.20
CA GLY A 79 32.56 5.53 0.99
C GLY A 79 32.67 7.03 1.21
N ALA A 80 32.35 7.83 0.19
CA ALA A 80 32.21 9.27 0.37
C ALA A 80 31.22 9.52 1.53
N PRO A 81 31.48 10.50 2.42
CA PRO A 81 30.54 10.82 3.49
C PRO A 81 29.22 11.26 2.87
N ARG A 82 28.23 10.36 2.86
CA ARG A 82 26.89 10.69 2.39
C ARG A 82 26.34 11.74 3.35
N HIS A 83 26.14 12.95 2.84
CA HIS A 83 25.44 13.97 3.59
C HIS A 83 24.08 13.42 4.03
N PRO A 84 23.65 13.68 5.27
CA PRO A 84 22.38 13.19 5.74
C PRO A 84 21.28 13.70 4.81
N GLN A 85 20.54 12.78 4.19
CA GLN A 85 19.42 13.12 3.33
C GLN A 85 18.28 13.67 4.17
N HIS A 86 17.53 14.63 3.62
CA HIS A 86 16.33 15.13 4.26
C HIS A 86 15.33 13.98 4.51
N PRO A 87 14.70 13.86 5.69
CA PRO A 87 13.85 12.70 6.03
C PRO A 87 12.76 12.40 4.98
N ALA A 88 12.16 13.44 4.40
CA ALA A 88 11.15 13.31 3.34
C ALA A 88 11.67 12.64 2.06
N GLN A 89 12.96 12.79 1.75
CA GLN A 89 13.60 12.17 0.58
C GLN A 89 14.11 10.76 0.89
N ALA A 90 14.44 10.52 2.16
CA ALA A 90 14.99 9.25 2.61
C ALA A 90 13.93 8.18 2.89
N ALA A 91 12.71 8.56 3.24
CA ALA A 91 11.67 7.65 3.70
C ALA A 91 10.72 7.23 2.58
N ARG A 92 10.28 5.97 2.65
CA ARG A 92 9.14 5.46 1.89
C ARG A 92 8.18 4.74 2.82
N ILE A 93 6.97 5.28 2.96
CA ILE A 93 5.90 4.71 3.77
C ILE A 93 4.83 4.13 2.84
N THR A 94 4.46 2.87 3.04
CA THR A 94 3.46 2.18 2.21
C THR A 94 2.44 1.45 3.06
N PHE A 95 1.17 1.50 2.65
CA PHE A 95 0.10 0.77 3.32
C PHE A 95 0.16 -0.72 2.99
N ARG A 96 -0.08 -1.57 3.99
CA ARG A 96 -0.12 -3.02 3.84
C ARG A 96 -1.50 -3.59 4.07
N GLY A 97 -2.12 -3.21 5.16
CA GLY A 97 -3.38 -3.76 5.59
C GLY A 97 -4.01 -2.95 6.72
N LEU A 98 -5.26 -3.30 7.01
CA LEU A 98 -5.99 -2.78 8.14
C LEU A 98 -6.76 -3.96 8.73
N GLU A 99 -6.61 -4.15 10.04
CA GLU A 99 -7.24 -5.23 10.78
C GLU A 99 -8.22 -4.63 11.79
N LEU A 100 -9.47 -5.12 11.78
CA LEU A 100 -10.44 -4.73 12.79
C LEU A 100 -10.03 -5.30 14.15
N GLY A 101 -10.12 -4.47 15.19
CA GLY A 101 -9.89 -4.86 16.56
C GLY A 101 -11.21 -5.10 17.29
N ASP A 102 -11.24 -4.68 18.55
CA ASP A 102 -12.41 -4.79 19.40
C ASP A 102 -13.52 -3.84 18.92
N ARG A 103 -14.66 -4.42 18.51
CA ARG A 103 -15.82 -3.67 18.02
C ARG A 103 -16.48 -2.80 19.10
N ARG A 104 -16.53 -3.27 20.35
CA ARG A 104 -17.08 -2.50 21.49
C ARG A 104 -16.22 -1.30 21.81
N ARG A 105 -14.90 -1.45 21.70
CA ARG A 105 -13.92 -0.37 21.87
C ARG A 105 -13.69 0.45 20.59
N ARG A 106 -14.30 0.03 19.47
CA ARG A 106 -14.18 0.61 18.12
C ARG A 106 -12.73 0.85 17.71
N THR A 107 -11.89 -0.16 17.91
CA THR A 107 -10.47 -0.12 17.55
C THR A 107 -10.18 -0.87 16.26
N PHE A 108 -9.11 -0.46 15.58
CA PHE A 108 -8.53 -1.19 14.46
C PHE A 108 -7.03 -0.86 14.37
N THR A 109 -6.28 -1.71 13.69
CA THR A 109 -4.83 -1.55 13.50
C THR A 109 -4.56 -1.28 12.02
N ILE A 110 -3.75 -0.26 11.74
CA ILE A 110 -3.24 0.04 10.41
C ILE A 110 -1.81 -0.53 10.33
N GLU A 111 -1.56 -1.31 9.30
CA GLU A 111 -0.25 -1.91 9.03
C GLU A 111 0.46 -1.15 7.91
N LEU A 112 1.67 -0.67 8.20
CA LEU A 112 2.51 0.09 7.28
C LEU A 112 3.86 -0.60 7.09
N HIS A 113 4.44 -0.47 5.91
CA HIS A 113 5.87 -0.70 5.69
C HIS A 113 6.59 0.65 5.59
N ALA A 114 7.60 0.81 6.45
CA ALA A 114 8.53 1.93 6.40
C ALA A 114 9.89 1.44 5.90
N ALA A 115 10.34 1.94 4.76
CA ALA A 115 11.68 1.73 4.23
C ALA A 115 12.43 3.06 4.21
N ALA A 116 13.77 3.00 4.25
CA ALA A 116 14.60 4.19 4.20
C ALA A 116 15.88 3.96 3.38
N THR A 117 16.40 5.02 2.77
CA THR A 117 17.72 5.04 2.09
C THR A 117 18.83 5.54 3.01
N SER A 118 18.49 6.30 4.06
CA SER A 118 19.36 6.70 5.15
C SER A 118 18.73 6.34 6.50
N PRO A 119 19.51 6.19 7.59
CA PRO A 119 18.95 5.89 8.91
C PRO A 119 17.95 6.96 9.38
N LEU A 120 16.77 6.53 9.80
CA LEU A 120 15.75 7.43 10.34
C LEU A 120 14.96 6.78 11.47
N LYS A 121 14.22 7.62 12.20
CA LYS A 121 13.28 7.22 13.24
C LYS A 121 11.89 7.68 12.84
N LEU A 122 10.91 6.80 12.95
CA LEU A 122 9.51 7.13 12.92
C LEU A 122 9.03 7.33 14.35
N THR A 123 8.62 8.55 14.70
CA THR A 123 8.31 8.94 16.09
C THR A 123 6.82 9.11 16.34
N ARG A 124 6.03 9.47 15.32
CA ARG A 124 4.59 9.68 15.43
C ARG A 124 3.87 9.37 14.13
N VAL A 125 2.64 8.89 14.25
CA VAL A 125 1.66 8.80 13.17
C VAL A 125 0.35 9.38 13.68
N SER A 126 -0.28 10.25 12.91
CA SER A 126 -1.57 10.86 13.20
C SER A 126 -2.46 10.98 11.96
N GLN A 127 -3.72 11.32 12.18
CA GLN A 127 -4.70 11.61 11.13
C GLN A 127 -5.64 12.71 11.62
N ASN A 128 -6.02 13.61 10.71
CA ASN A 128 -6.83 14.77 11.05
C ASN A 128 -8.35 14.52 10.98
N TYR A 129 -8.80 13.33 11.39
CA TYR A 129 -10.23 13.05 11.56
C TYR A 129 -10.62 13.25 13.01
N GLU A 130 -11.56 14.15 13.25
CA GLU A 130 -11.97 14.55 14.60
C GLU A 130 -12.49 13.37 15.44
N GLY A 131 -13.26 12.47 14.83
CA GLY A 131 -13.77 11.25 15.46
C GLY A 131 -12.77 10.09 15.53
N LEU A 132 -11.48 10.30 15.21
CA LEU A 132 -10.45 9.26 15.21
C LEU A 132 -9.22 9.66 16.02
N ARG A 133 -8.77 8.77 16.90
CA ARG A 133 -7.43 8.84 17.50
C ARG A 133 -6.55 7.78 16.87
N VAL A 134 -5.35 8.17 16.46
CA VAL A 134 -4.36 7.32 15.80
C VAL A 134 -3.01 7.50 16.49
N GLY A 135 -2.24 6.44 16.63
CA GLY A 135 -0.89 6.49 17.19
C GLY A 135 -0.07 5.24 16.91
N LEU A 136 1.25 5.34 17.03
CA LEU A 136 2.13 4.17 16.94
C LEU A 136 1.78 3.17 18.04
N SER A 137 1.73 1.88 17.69
CA SER A 137 1.54 0.81 18.68
C SER A 137 2.82 0.52 19.47
N ALA A 138 3.98 0.90 18.94
CA ALA A 138 5.26 0.72 19.61
C ALA A 138 5.41 1.71 20.78
N PRO A 139 6.04 1.31 21.91
CA PRO A 139 6.22 2.17 23.08
C PRO A 139 7.21 3.33 22.87
N GLY A 140 7.87 3.40 21.70
CA GLY A 140 8.82 4.46 21.37
C GLY A 140 9.14 4.53 19.88
N PRO A 141 10.12 5.36 19.49
CA PRO A 141 10.46 5.57 18.08
C PRO A 141 10.86 4.28 17.36
N VAL A 142 10.28 4.04 16.19
CA VAL A 142 10.63 2.90 15.33
C VAL A 142 11.84 3.27 14.48
N ARG A 143 12.96 2.56 14.65
CA ARG A 143 14.18 2.79 13.87
C ARG A 143 14.10 2.06 12.53
N VAL A 144 14.26 2.79 11.45
CA VAL A 144 14.31 2.26 10.08
C VAL A 144 15.72 2.43 9.55
N ARG A 145 16.33 1.33 9.12
CA ARG A 145 17.71 1.30 8.60
C ARG A 145 17.68 1.16 7.08
N PRO A 146 18.72 1.65 6.38
CA PRO A 146 18.90 1.37 4.96
C PRO A 146 18.84 -0.12 4.65
N GLY A 147 18.18 -0.49 3.56
CA GLY A 147 18.06 -1.89 3.11
C GLY A 147 17.14 -2.79 3.95
N GLY A 148 16.53 -2.27 5.02
CA GLY A 148 15.65 -3.05 5.90
C GLY A 148 14.30 -2.37 6.12
N ALA A 149 13.29 -2.77 5.35
CA ALA A 149 11.92 -2.33 5.58
C ALA A 149 11.41 -2.82 6.95
N LYS A 150 10.73 -1.94 7.68
CA LYS A 150 10.12 -2.24 8.98
C LYS A 150 8.61 -2.31 8.84
N HIS A 151 8.04 -3.36 9.41
CA HIS A 151 6.60 -3.40 9.64
C HIS A 151 6.28 -2.52 10.85
N VAL A 152 5.43 -1.52 10.64
CA VAL A 152 4.96 -0.58 11.64
C VAL A 152 3.48 -0.81 11.85
N LYS A 153 3.10 -1.05 13.11
CA LYS A 153 1.68 -1.10 13.52
C LYS A 153 1.27 0.23 14.12
N VAL A 154 0.11 0.69 13.71
CA VAL A 154 -0.50 1.94 14.16
C VAL A 154 -1.88 1.59 14.70
N THR A 155 -2.10 1.88 15.97
CA THR A 155 -3.40 1.65 16.61
C THR A 155 -4.31 2.85 16.33
N ALA A 156 -5.53 2.57 15.89
CA ALA A 156 -6.58 3.56 15.72
C ALA A 156 -7.78 3.22 16.60
N ARG A 157 -8.42 4.26 17.14
CA ARG A 157 -9.63 4.18 17.95
C ARG A 157 -10.60 5.24 17.51
N ILE A 158 -11.82 4.82 17.19
CA ILE A 158 -12.92 5.74 16.93
C ILE A 158 -13.42 6.30 18.27
N THR A 159 -13.43 7.63 18.38
CA THR A 159 -13.91 8.35 19.56
C THR A 159 -15.34 8.83 19.39
N SER A 160 -15.76 9.16 18.16
CA SER A 160 -17.11 9.58 17.84
C SER A 160 -17.47 9.16 16.42
N CYS A 161 -18.59 8.44 16.27
CA CYS A 161 -19.07 8.00 14.96
C CYS A 161 -19.69 9.15 14.16
N ASP A 162 -20.35 10.10 14.84
CA ASP A 162 -21.01 11.24 14.18
C ASP A 162 -20.02 12.25 13.60
N ARG A 163 -18.77 12.23 14.09
CA ARG A 163 -17.65 13.07 13.61
C ARG A 163 -16.68 12.31 12.70
N LEU A 164 -17.11 11.18 12.16
CA LEU A 164 -16.34 10.39 11.18
C LEU A 164 -17.03 10.38 9.82
N PRO A 165 -16.28 10.57 8.73
CA PRO A 165 -16.82 10.33 7.41
C PRO A 165 -16.98 8.82 7.20
N LEU A 166 -18.21 8.30 7.15
CA LEU A 166 -18.48 6.88 6.81
C LEU A 166 -17.96 6.47 5.41
N ARG A 167 -17.48 7.42 4.62
CA ARG A 167 -16.77 7.24 3.36
C ARG A 167 -15.51 8.10 3.39
N ALA A 168 -14.35 7.48 3.60
CA ALA A 168 -13.10 8.20 3.52
C ALA A 168 -12.84 8.61 2.06
N ARG A 169 -12.53 9.89 1.83
CA ARG A 169 -12.16 10.42 0.50
C ARG A 169 -10.74 10.95 0.58
N SER A 170 -9.80 10.27 -0.08
CA SER A 170 -8.37 10.62 -0.09
C SER A 170 -7.77 10.89 1.30
N PRO A 171 -7.96 10.00 2.29
CA PRO A 171 -7.33 10.15 3.60
C PRO A 171 -5.80 10.13 3.48
N PHE A 172 -5.15 11.02 4.23
CA PHE A 172 -3.72 11.04 4.43
C PHE A 172 -3.36 10.65 5.87
N LEU A 173 -2.11 10.27 6.07
CA LEU A 173 -1.48 10.04 7.37
C LEU A 173 -0.38 11.07 7.54
N ASP A 174 -0.39 11.74 8.69
CA ASP A 174 0.72 12.60 9.09
C ASP A 174 1.74 11.77 9.85
N VAL A 175 2.98 11.81 9.38
CA VAL A 175 4.06 10.95 9.83
C VAL A 175 5.22 11.82 10.27
N THR A 176 5.58 11.77 11.55
CA THR A 176 6.77 12.46 12.04
C THR A 176 7.98 11.53 11.96
N LEU A 177 8.94 11.94 11.15
CA LEU A 177 10.21 11.27 10.92
C LEU A 177 11.33 12.09 11.57
N GLY A 178 12.47 11.48 11.84
CA GLY A 178 13.64 12.23 12.31
C GLY A 178 14.95 11.52 12.04
N ASN A 179 15.98 12.32 11.79
CA ASN A 179 17.36 11.88 11.68
C ASN A 179 18.29 12.93 12.33
N GLU A 180 19.56 12.95 11.94
CA GLU A 180 20.55 13.92 12.46
C GLU A 180 20.19 15.39 12.13
N LEU A 181 19.35 15.62 11.13
CA LEU A 181 18.85 16.96 10.77
C LEU A 181 17.67 17.42 11.65
N GLY A 182 17.17 16.55 12.52
CA GLY A 182 16.03 16.84 13.39
C GLY A 182 14.71 16.20 12.94
N PRO A 183 13.59 16.55 13.61
CA PRO A 183 12.26 16.04 13.29
C PRO A 183 11.67 16.73 12.06
N PHE A 184 10.92 15.97 11.26
CA PHE A 184 10.21 16.44 10.08
C PHE A 184 8.86 15.73 9.94
N GLU A 185 7.81 16.50 9.66
CA GLU A 185 6.46 15.97 9.46
C GLU A 185 6.14 15.83 7.96
N LEU A 186 5.64 14.66 7.59
CA LEU A 186 5.28 14.33 6.21
C LEU A 186 3.84 13.81 6.16
N SER A 187 3.01 14.46 5.35
CA SER A 187 1.69 13.93 5.00
C SER A 187 1.81 12.94 3.84
N VAL A 188 1.44 11.68 4.08
CA VAL A 188 1.51 10.59 3.10
C VAL A 188 0.09 10.21 2.70
N ILE A 189 -0.17 10.11 1.39
CA ILE A 189 -1.40 9.52 0.85
C ILE A 189 -1.11 8.05 0.53
N PRO A 190 -1.56 7.09 1.35
CA PRO A 190 -1.16 5.68 1.17
C PRO A 190 -1.90 4.98 0.00
N GLY A 191 -2.84 5.68 -0.64
CA GLY A 191 -3.52 5.27 -1.86
C GLY A 191 -4.93 4.70 -1.66
N GLU A 192 -5.51 4.18 -2.75
CA GLU A 192 -6.90 3.71 -2.75
C GLU A 192 -7.15 2.50 -1.86
N ARG A 193 -6.18 1.59 -1.74
CA ARG A 193 -6.32 0.39 -0.88
C ARG A 193 -6.54 0.80 0.57
N TYR A 194 -5.81 1.80 1.03
CA TYR A 194 -5.99 2.38 2.35
C TYR A 194 -7.36 3.07 2.48
N THR A 195 -7.74 3.87 1.48
CA THR A 195 -9.04 4.55 1.45
C THR A 195 -10.22 3.59 1.58
N ARG A 196 -10.20 2.48 0.83
CA ARG A 196 -11.24 1.43 0.88
C ARG A 196 -11.25 0.72 2.22
N ALA A 197 -10.08 0.34 2.74
CA ALA A 197 -9.97 -0.34 4.02
C ALA A 197 -10.48 0.54 5.18
N LEU A 198 -10.14 1.82 5.17
CA LEU A 198 -10.59 2.77 6.18
C LEU A 198 -12.11 3.02 6.10
N THR A 199 -12.64 3.17 4.89
CA THR A 199 -14.10 3.25 4.66
C THR A 199 -14.82 2.02 5.18
N HIS A 200 -14.28 0.83 4.91
CA HIS A 200 -14.84 -0.42 5.41
C HIS A 200 -14.82 -0.48 6.95
N ALA A 201 -13.71 -0.07 7.57
CA ALA A 201 -13.59 -0.03 9.03
C ALA A 201 -14.60 0.93 9.67
N PHE A 202 -14.73 2.15 9.13
CA PHE A 202 -15.70 3.13 9.63
C PHE A 202 -17.13 2.62 9.53
N ARG A 203 -17.53 2.05 8.39
CA ARG A 203 -18.88 1.49 8.23
C ARG A 203 -19.13 0.30 9.14
N THR A 204 -18.13 -0.54 9.37
CA THR A 204 -18.30 -1.75 10.20
C THR A 204 -18.41 -1.41 11.69
N LEU A 205 -17.74 -0.34 12.12
CA LEU A 205 -17.69 0.09 13.52
C LEU A 205 -18.74 1.15 13.88
N CYS A 206 -19.24 1.91 12.90
CA CYS A 206 -20.17 3.02 13.10
C CYS A 206 -21.43 2.98 12.23
N GLY A 207 -21.52 2.07 11.26
CA GLY A 207 -22.72 1.90 10.45
C GLY A 207 -23.89 1.31 11.26
N PRO A 208 -25.12 1.40 10.74
CA PRO A 208 -26.29 0.85 11.40
C PRO A 208 -26.12 -0.65 11.63
N SER A 209 -26.51 -1.11 12.81
CA SER A 209 -26.55 -2.53 13.14
C SER A 209 -27.65 -3.17 12.29
N THR A 210 -27.42 -4.35 11.73
CA THR A 210 -28.47 -5.10 11.02
C THR A 210 -29.68 -5.38 11.94
N ALA A 211 -29.45 -5.45 13.26
CA ALA A 211 -30.50 -5.58 14.29
C ALA A 211 -31.39 -4.34 14.43
N ASP A 212 -30.90 -3.13 14.13
CA ASP A 212 -31.69 -1.89 14.16
C ASP A 212 -32.57 -1.72 12.91
N SER A 213 -32.40 -2.60 11.91
CA SER A 213 -33.11 -2.54 10.61
C SER A 213 -34.24 -3.56 10.48
N LEU A 214 -34.51 -4.37 11.51
CA LEU A 214 -35.69 -5.24 11.54
C LEU A 214 -36.90 -4.39 11.95
N PRO A 215 -37.92 -4.25 11.08
CA PRO A 215 -39.17 -3.61 11.50
C PRO A 215 -39.79 -4.44 12.62
N ASN A 216 -40.19 -3.76 13.69
CA ASN A 216 -40.96 -4.36 14.78
C ASN A 216 -42.28 -4.89 14.17
N PRO A 217 -42.68 -6.15 14.44
CA PRO A 217 -43.88 -6.76 13.84
C PRO A 217 -45.17 -6.03 14.25
#